data_AF-A0A7K3W8M5-F1
#
_entry.id   AF-A0A7K3W8M5-F1
#
_cell.length_a   1.000
_cell.length_b   1.000
_cell.length_c   1.000
_cell.angle_alpha   90.00
_cell.angle_beta   90.00
_cell.angle_gamma   90.00
#
_symmetry.space_group_name_H-M   'P 1'
#
loop_
_entity.id
_entity.type
_entity.pdbx_description
1 polymer ?
#
loop_
_entity_poly.entity_id
_entity_poly.type
_entity_poly.pdbx_seq_one_letter_code
_entity_poly.pdbx_strand_id
1 'polypeptide(L)'
;MSNYMPFVGLFVLAAAFALFSVAAAPYVGPRRYNQAKLEAYECGIEPVDQPLTGGRFPVKFYLTAMLFIVFDIEIVFLYPWAVSNEALGVFGLVEMAVFIATVFIAYAYVWRRGGLEWD
;
A
#
# COMPACT_ATOMS: atom_id res chain seq x y z
N MET A 1 26.86 -11.66 -0.72
CA MET A 1 26.64 -10.19 -0.81
C MET A 1 26.83 -9.61 -2.21
N SER A 2 27.57 -10.27 -3.13
CA SER A 2 27.75 -9.82 -4.52
C SER A 2 26.46 -9.79 -5.37
N ASN A 3 25.46 -10.62 -5.03
CA ASN A 3 24.20 -10.71 -5.78
C ASN A 3 23.21 -9.55 -5.53
N TYR A 4 23.49 -8.65 -4.58
CA TYR A 4 22.61 -7.50 -4.31
C TYR A 4 22.96 -6.26 -5.14
N MET A 5 24.18 -6.19 -5.68
CA MET A 5 24.64 -5.06 -6.49
C MET A 5 23.75 -4.77 -7.71
N PRO A 6 23.26 -5.77 -8.46
CA PRO A 6 22.35 -5.50 -9.59
C PRO A 6 21.03 -4.84 -9.17
N PHE A 7 20.47 -5.22 -8.01
CA PHE A 7 19.23 -4.62 -7.51
C PHE A 7 19.41 -3.16 -7.10
N VAL A 8 20.52 -2.86 -6.41
CA VAL A 8 20.87 -1.48 -6.04
C VAL A 8 21.12 -0.64 -7.30
N GLY A 9 21.86 -1.18 -8.27
CA GLY A 9 22.10 -0.51 -9.55
C GLY A 9 20.81 -0.20 -10.30
N LEU A 10 19.88 -1.15 -10.36
CA LEU A 10 18.57 -0.97 -10.98
C LEU A 10 17.73 0.09 -10.25
N PHE A 11 17.71 0.06 -8.91
CA PHE A 11 16.99 1.05 -8.11
C PHE A 11 17.53 2.47 -8.37
N VAL A 12 18.86 2.64 -8.36
CA VAL A 12 19.50 3.92 -8.64
C VAL A 12 19.19 4.40 -10.07
N LEU A 13 19.25 3.51 -11.05
CA LEU A 13 18.92 3.84 -12.44
C LEU A 13 17.44 4.27 -12.58
N ALA A 14 16.51 3.55 -11.97
CA ALA A 14 15.09 3.86 -12.00
C ALA A 14 14.78 5.20 -11.31
N ALA A 15 15.37 5.43 -10.13
CA ALA A 15 15.23 6.70 -9.42
C ALA A 15 15.84 7.87 -10.21
N ALA A 16 17.04 7.69 -10.79
CA ALA A 16 17.70 8.69 -11.62
C ALA A 16 16.86 9.02 -12.86
N PHE A 17 16.30 8.01 -13.53
CA PHE A 17 15.42 8.20 -14.67
C PHE A 17 14.13 8.95 -14.30
N ALA A 18 13.48 8.59 -13.18
CA ALA A 18 12.29 9.28 -12.70
C ALA A 18 12.58 10.75 -12.37
N LEU A 19 13.64 11.02 -11.61
CA LEU A 19 14.06 12.37 -11.25
C LEU A 19 14.46 13.19 -12.47
N PHE A 20 15.24 12.61 -13.38
CA PHE A 20 15.63 13.26 -14.63
C PHE A 20 14.40 13.61 -15.47
N SER A 21 13.42 12.71 -15.58
CA SER A 21 12.21 12.93 -16.38
C SER A 21 11.38 14.08 -15.82
N VAL A 22 11.15 14.11 -14.50
CA VAL A 22 10.41 15.19 -13.84
C VAL A 22 11.19 16.51 -13.92
N ALA A 23 12.51 16.49 -13.76
CA ALA A 23 13.35 17.67 -13.84
C ALA A 23 13.48 18.22 -15.27
N ALA A 24 13.46 17.37 -16.30
CA ALA A 24 13.55 17.75 -17.70
C ALA A 24 12.21 18.26 -18.26
N ALA A 25 11.07 17.75 -17.76
CA ALA A 25 9.73 18.12 -18.22
C ALA A 25 9.49 19.63 -18.38
N PRO A 26 9.85 20.50 -17.42
CA PRO A 26 9.59 21.93 -17.55
C PRO A 26 10.56 22.65 -18.52
N TYR A 27 11.67 22.04 -18.93
CA TYR A 27 12.60 22.62 -19.91
C TYR A 27 12.26 22.21 -21.35
N VAL A 28 11.72 21.01 -21.55
CA VAL A 28 11.34 20.49 -22.88
C VAL A 28 9.93 20.96 -23.29
N GLY A 29 9.02 21.14 -22.33
CA GLY A 29 7.63 21.51 -22.59
C GLY A 29 7.35 23.02 -22.69
N PRO A 30 6.26 23.43 -23.37
CA PRO A 30 5.85 24.83 -23.44
C PRO A 30 5.39 25.34 -22.06
N ARG A 31 6.10 26.35 -21.54
CA ARG A 31 5.73 27.03 -20.30
C ARG A 31 4.70 28.12 -20.58
N ARG A 32 3.42 27.83 -20.36
CA ARG A 32 2.32 28.82 -20.44
C ARG A 32 1.63 28.93 -19.09
N TYR A 33 2.01 29.95 -18.32
CA TYR A 33 1.33 30.30 -17.08
C TYR A 33 -0.12 30.68 -17.35
N ASN A 34 -1.03 30.15 -16.54
CA ASN A 34 -2.42 30.55 -16.48
C ASN A 34 -2.89 30.31 -15.04
N GLN A 35 -3.45 31.31 -14.39
CA GLN A 35 -3.93 31.23 -13.01
C GLN A 35 -4.93 30.06 -12.84
N ALA A 36 -5.88 29.92 -13.77
CA ALA A 36 -6.88 28.86 -13.75
C ALA A 36 -6.28 27.44 -13.92
N LYS A 37 -5.03 27.30 -14.41
CA LYS A 37 -4.34 26.00 -14.48
C LYS A 37 -3.69 25.59 -13.15
N LEU A 38 -3.47 26.55 -12.24
CA LEU A 38 -2.84 26.34 -10.94
C LEU A 38 -3.87 26.23 -9.82
N GLU A 39 -5.12 26.61 -10.08
CA GLU A 39 -6.23 26.47 -9.15
C GLU A 39 -6.69 25.01 -9.05
N ALA A 40 -7.29 24.67 -7.91
CA ALA A 40 -7.87 23.34 -7.71
C ALA A 40 -9.01 23.09 -8.70
N TYR A 41 -9.11 21.85 -9.19
CA TYR A 41 -10.14 21.49 -10.16
C TYR A 41 -11.51 21.35 -9.47
N GLU A 42 -12.42 22.26 -9.80
CA GLU A 42 -13.81 22.28 -9.30
C GLU A 42 -14.82 22.51 -10.43
N CYS A 43 -14.54 21.99 -11.63
CA CYS A 43 -15.39 22.12 -12.83
C CYS A 43 -15.79 23.58 -13.20
N GLY A 44 -14.96 24.56 -12.84
CA GLY A 44 -15.20 25.99 -13.11
C GLY A 44 -15.96 26.73 -12.01
N ILE A 45 -16.27 26.08 -10.89
CA ILE A 45 -16.77 26.71 -9.67
C ILE A 45 -15.56 27.16 -8.83
N GLU A 46 -15.67 28.30 -8.16
CA GLU A 46 -14.61 28.73 -7.23
C GLU A 46 -14.49 27.71 -6.09
N PRO A 47 -13.27 27.23 -5.77
CA PRO A 47 -13.07 26.25 -4.73
C PRO A 47 -13.55 26.82 -3.40
N VAL A 48 -14.47 26.10 -2.76
CA VAL A 48 -14.93 26.44 -1.42
C VAL A 48 -13.76 26.25 -0.46
N ASP A 49 -13.50 27.25 0.40
CA ASP A 49 -12.53 27.12 1.48
C ASP A 49 -12.86 25.85 2.29
N GLN A 50 -12.01 24.83 2.15
CA GLN A 50 -12.14 23.63 2.97
C GLN A 50 -11.96 24.07 4.43
N PRO A 51 -12.86 23.69 5.35
CA PRO A 51 -12.72 24.07 6.75
C PRO A 51 -11.33 23.66 7.23
N LEU A 52 -10.66 24.53 8.02
CA LEU A 52 -9.29 24.31 8.54
C LEU A 52 -9.12 22.94 9.24
N THR A 53 -10.21 22.34 9.69
CA THR A 53 -10.29 21.01 10.33
C THR A 53 -10.37 19.84 9.36
N GLY A 54 -10.52 20.06 8.05
CA GLY A 54 -10.78 19.03 7.04
C GLY A 54 -12.12 18.34 7.29
N GLY A 55 -12.78 17.86 6.25
CA GLY A 55 -13.91 16.95 6.44
C GLY A 55 -13.49 15.73 7.25
N ARG A 56 -14.39 15.12 8.03
CA ARG A 56 -14.11 13.82 8.65
C ARG A 56 -13.99 12.78 7.54
N PHE A 57 -12.80 12.22 7.37
CA PHE A 57 -12.62 11.09 6.48
C PHE A 57 -13.36 9.86 7.04
N PRO A 58 -14.04 9.07 6.18
CA PRO A 58 -14.68 7.84 6.61
C PRO A 58 -13.72 6.87 7.31
N VAL A 59 -14.17 6.26 8.42
CA VAL A 59 -13.37 5.31 9.22
C VAL A 59 -13.03 4.03 8.44
N LYS A 60 -13.71 3.75 7.33
CA LYS A 60 -13.45 2.57 6.48
C LYS A 60 -11.99 2.45 6.04
N PHE A 61 -11.32 3.57 5.73
CA PHE A 61 -9.89 3.55 5.40
C PHE A 61 -9.01 3.06 6.55
N TYR A 62 -9.36 3.42 7.79
CA TYR A 62 -8.65 2.96 8.98
C TYR A 62 -8.85 1.46 9.20
N LEU A 63 -10.08 0.95 9.08
CA LEU A 63 -10.37 -0.48 9.24
C LEU A 63 -9.63 -1.32 8.20
N THR A 64 -9.62 -0.88 6.94
CA THR A 64 -8.88 -1.56 5.87
C THR A 64 -7.37 -1.53 6.11
N ALA A 65 -6.80 -0.38 6.47
CA ALA A 65 -5.36 -0.27 6.73
C ALA A 65 -4.92 -1.12 7.94
N MET A 66 -5.71 -1.11 9.02
CA MET A 66 -5.44 -1.93 10.21
C MET A 66 -5.47 -3.42 9.88
N LEU A 67 -6.47 -3.88 9.12
CA LEU A 67 -6.58 -5.28 8.70
C LEU A 67 -5.42 -5.69 7.78
N PHE A 68 -5.03 -4.81 6.86
CA PHE A 68 -3.87 -5.05 5.98
C PHE A 68 -2.58 -5.25 6.79
N ILE A 69 -2.32 -4.42 7.80
CA ILE A 69 -1.12 -4.55 8.65
C ILE A 69 -1.13 -5.88 9.40
N VAL A 70 -2.27 -6.28 9.97
CA VAL A 70 -2.40 -7.56 10.69
C VAL A 70 -2.13 -8.74 9.74
N PHE A 71 -2.74 -8.72 8.55
CA PHE A 71 -2.53 -9.76 7.54
C PHE A 71 -1.09 -9.80 7.00
N ASP A 72 -0.44 -8.65 6.82
CA ASP A 72 0.96 -8.59 6.38
C ASP A 72 1.91 -9.20 7.44
N ILE A 73 1.65 -8.94 8.71
CA ILE A 73 2.39 -9.56 9.82
C ILE A 73 2.19 -11.09 9.83
N GLU A 74 1.00 -11.58 9.53
CA GLU A 74 0.74 -13.03 9.44
C GLU A 74 1.56 -13.67 8.31
N ILE A 75 1.65 -13.03 7.15
CA ILE A 75 2.49 -13.51 6.04
C ILE A 75 3.97 -13.57 6.45
N VAL A 76 4.46 -12.61 7.24
CA VAL A 76 5.82 -12.65 7.78
C VAL A 76 6.07 -13.92 8.60
N PHE A 77 5.07 -14.45 9.31
CA PHE A 77 5.19 -15.74 10.00
C PHE A 77 5.07 -16.96 9.07
N LEU A 78 4.35 -16.83 7.95
CA LEU A 78 4.25 -17.89 6.96
C LEU A 78 5.56 -18.08 6.17
N TYR A 79 6.34 -17.03 5.93
CA TYR A 79 7.55 -17.10 5.11
C TYR A 79 8.62 -18.08 5.62
N PRO A 80 9.05 -18.04 6.91
CA PRO A 80 10.02 -18.99 7.42
C PRO A 80 9.58 -20.43 7.26
N TRP A 81 8.32 -20.73 7.60
CA TRP A 81 7.75 -22.06 7.42
C TRP A 81 7.72 -22.50 5.95
N ALA A 82 7.29 -21.62 5.05
CA ALA A 82 7.22 -21.92 3.62
C ALA A 82 8.59 -22.25 3.03
N VAL A 83 9.64 -21.55 3.48
CA VAL A 83 11.02 -21.77 3.03
C VAL A 83 11.65 -23.01 3.70
N SER A 84 11.30 -23.31 4.96
CA SER A 84 11.87 -24.42 5.73
C SER A 84 10.97 -25.65 5.86
N ASN A 85 9.97 -25.81 4.99
CA ASN A 85 8.95 -26.85 5.11
C ASN A 85 9.54 -28.28 5.07
N GLU A 86 10.65 -28.47 4.35
CA GLU A 86 11.33 -29.77 4.22
C GLU A 86 11.82 -30.34 5.57
N ALA A 87 12.17 -29.48 6.53
CA ALA A 87 12.66 -29.91 7.85
C ALA A 87 11.52 -30.26 8.84
N LEU A 88 10.33 -29.68 8.63
CA LEU A 88 9.20 -29.78 9.56
C LEU A 88 8.19 -30.86 9.15
N GLY A 89 8.13 -31.21 7.87
CA GLY A 89 7.28 -32.28 7.35
C GLY A 89 5.80 -32.11 7.73
N VAL A 90 5.14 -33.22 8.08
CA VAL A 90 3.70 -33.24 8.41
C VAL A 90 3.40 -32.46 9.70
N PHE A 91 4.34 -32.41 10.64
CA PHE A 91 4.16 -31.68 11.90
C PHE A 91 4.00 -30.17 11.66
N GLY A 92 4.92 -29.58 10.89
CA GLY A 92 4.82 -28.16 10.53
C GLY A 92 3.58 -27.85 9.69
N LEU A 93 3.14 -28.79 8.85
CA LEU A 93 1.89 -28.62 8.09
C LEU A 93 0.67 -28.51 9.00
N VAL A 94 0.57 -29.37 10.02
CA VAL A 94 -0.56 -29.34 10.97
C VAL A 94 -0.52 -28.07 11.81
N GLU A 95 0.64 -27.70 12.35
CA GLU A 95 0.78 -26.45 13.12
C GLU A 95 0.41 -25.23 12.29
N MET A 96 0.83 -25.18 11.02
CA MET A 96 0.51 -24.06 10.15
C MET A 96 -0.97 -24.01 9.75
N ALA A 97 -1.59 -25.17 9.53
CA ALA A 97 -3.04 -25.24 9.30
C ALA A 97 -3.82 -24.73 10.51
N VAL A 98 -3.39 -25.06 11.74
CA VAL A 98 -4.00 -24.55 12.98
C VAL A 98 -3.78 -23.05 13.13
N PHE A 99 -2.58 -22.54 12.83
CA PHE A 99 -2.27 -21.11 12.85
C PHE A 99 -3.18 -20.33 11.90
N ILE A 100 -3.23 -20.74 10.62
CA ILE A 100 -4.08 -20.11 9.60
C ILE A 100 -5.54 -20.16 10.01
N ALA A 101 -6.03 -21.31 10.48
CA ALA A 101 -7.43 -21.43 10.92
C ALA A 101 -7.75 -20.48 12.07
N THR A 102 -6.86 -20.35 13.06
CA THR A 102 -7.06 -19.49 14.23
C THR A 102 -7.14 -18.01 13.84
N VAL A 103 -6.22 -17.58 12.98
CA VAL A 103 -6.17 -16.23 12.43
C VAL A 103 -7.39 -15.94 11.56
N PHE A 104 -7.78 -16.89 10.71
CA PHE A 104 -8.92 -16.75 9.81
C PHE A 104 -10.24 -16.51 10.56
N ILE A 105 -10.36 -16.96 11.82
CA ILE A 105 -11.52 -16.65 12.67
C ILE A 105 -11.66 -15.14 12.88
N ALA A 106 -10.56 -14.42 13.12
CA ALA A 106 -10.59 -12.97 13.28
C ALA A 106 -11.04 -12.26 11.99
N TYR A 107 -10.54 -12.71 10.84
CA TYR A 107 -10.98 -12.20 9.54
C TYR A 107 -12.46 -12.48 9.28
N ALA A 108 -12.91 -13.72 9.52
CA ALA A 108 -14.32 -14.10 9.38
C ALA A 108 -15.24 -13.30 10.32
N TYR A 109 -14.77 -12.97 11.52
CA TYR A 109 -15.50 -12.08 12.44
C TYR A 109 -15.67 -10.68 11.87
N VAL A 110 -14.59 -10.05 11.39
CA VAL A 110 -14.64 -8.70 10.80
C VAL A 110 -15.55 -8.68 9.57
N TRP A 111 -15.46 -9.72 8.73
CA TRP A 111 -16.33 -9.86 7.56
C TRP A 111 -17.81 -10.00 7.97
N ARG A 112 -18.12 -10.87 8.94
CA ARG A 112 -19.48 -11.00 9.50
C ARG A 112 -20.03 -9.71 10.11
N ARG A 113 -19.15 -8.81 10.57
CA ARG A 113 -19.51 -7.51 11.17
C ARG A 113 -19.64 -6.38 10.15
N GLY A 114 -19.48 -6.64 8.85
CA GLY A 114 -19.54 -5.61 7.81
C GLY A 114 -18.33 -4.68 7.81
N GLY A 115 -17.22 -5.03 8.48
CA GLY A 115 -16.02 -4.19 8.52
C GLY A 115 -15.31 -4.01 7.18
N LEU A 116 -15.78 -4.72 6.15
CA LEU A 116 -15.29 -4.70 4.77
C LEU A 116 -16.34 -4.15 3.79
N GLU A 117 -17.44 -3.58 4.27
CA GLU A 117 -18.45 -2.94 3.41
C GLU A 117 -17.97 -1.56 2.96
N TRP A 118 -18.16 -1.25 1.67
CA TRP A 118 -17.65 -0.02 1.05
C TRP A 118 -18.75 0.93 0.54
N ASP A 119 -20.00 0.48 0.61
CA ASP A 119 -21.20 1.20 0.17
C ASP A 119 -21.61 2.33 1.14
#